data_AF-A0A9K3D869-F1
#
_entry.id   AF-A0A9K3D869-F1
#
_cell.length_a   1.000
_cell.length_b   1.000
_cell.length_c   1.000
_cell.angle_alpha   90.00
_cell.angle_beta   90.00
_cell.angle_gamma   90.00
#
_symmetry.space_group_name_H-M   'P 1'
#
loop_
_entity.id
_entity.type
_entity.pdbx_description
1 polymer ?
#
loop_
_entity_poly.entity_id
_entity_poly.type
_entity_poly.pdbx_seq_one_letter_code
_entity_poly.pdbx_strand_id
1 'polypeptide(L)'
;MLPEPWKAVADTFIGGLAYTDWAQADTAPAGYWKDPLRLDEYLEYSCYLAPLNCEIESARNSTLAEHVTNLELLALFGDQSDGVIMPFQSAFFGFYENGTNVVLPLERSELYLNDYIGLAELDRTGRLLQATSGLPHTHYCHGDDGKAFFMNSVVPLLETKKYDSW
;
A
#
# COMPACT_ATOMS: atom_id res chain seq x y z
N MET A 1 -6.78 -14.48 12.39
CA MET A 1 -7.31 -15.44 11.40
C MET A 1 -8.15 -14.62 10.43
N LEU A 2 -7.88 -14.70 9.12
CA LEU A 2 -8.62 -13.90 8.12
C LEU A 2 -10.11 -14.28 8.16
N PRO A 3 -11.04 -13.31 8.02
CA PRO A 3 -12.46 -13.60 7.89
C PRO A 3 -12.74 -14.55 6.71
N GLU A 4 -13.75 -15.39 6.82
CA GLU A 4 -14.08 -16.47 5.85
C GLU A 4 -14.12 -16.07 4.35
N PRO A 5 -14.56 -14.87 3.90
CA PRO A 5 -14.43 -14.52 2.48
C PRO A 5 -12.99 -14.27 2.04
N TRP A 6 -12.15 -13.72 2.92
CA TRP A 6 -10.75 -13.39 2.63
C TRP A 6 -9.85 -14.62 2.67
N LYS A 7 -10.21 -15.61 3.48
CA LYS A 7 -9.50 -16.89 3.52
C LYS A 7 -9.59 -17.62 2.19
N ALA A 8 -10.77 -17.69 1.56
CA ALA A 8 -10.92 -18.34 0.26
C ALA A 8 -10.12 -17.62 -0.85
N VAL A 9 -10.10 -16.29 -0.83
CA VAL A 9 -9.30 -15.47 -1.75
C VAL A 9 -7.80 -15.72 -1.54
N ALA A 10 -7.35 -15.68 -0.29
CA ALA A 10 -5.96 -15.98 0.07
C ALA A 10 -5.56 -17.41 -0.33
N ASP A 11 -6.38 -18.41 -0.01
CA ASP A 11 -6.12 -19.82 -0.35
C ASP A 11 -6.03 -20.03 -1.86
N THR A 12 -6.84 -19.31 -2.65
CA THR A 12 -6.78 -19.32 -4.12
C THR A 12 -5.42 -18.80 -4.63
N PHE A 13 -4.88 -17.74 -4.03
CA PHE A 13 -3.63 -17.13 -4.49
C PHE A 13 -2.37 -17.77 -3.93
N ILE A 14 -2.42 -18.31 -2.71
CA ILE A 14 -1.32 -19.06 -2.07
C ILE A 14 -0.92 -20.27 -2.94
N GLY A 15 -1.84 -20.83 -3.72
CA GLY A 15 -1.57 -21.89 -4.70
C GLY A 15 -0.85 -21.44 -5.99
N GLY A 16 -0.46 -20.16 -6.13
CA GLY A 16 0.19 -19.61 -7.32
C GLY A 16 -0.74 -19.12 -8.43
N LEU A 17 -2.06 -19.21 -8.22
CA LEU A 17 -3.02 -18.82 -9.25
C LEU A 17 -3.01 -17.30 -9.50
N ALA A 18 -2.51 -16.51 -8.55
CA ALA A 18 -2.39 -15.06 -8.69
C ALA A 18 -1.56 -14.65 -9.92
N TYR A 19 -0.55 -15.44 -10.30
CA TYR A 19 0.38 -15.11 -11.37
C TYR A 19 0.03 -15.80 -12.71
N THR A 20 -1.22 -16.22 -12.88
CA THR A 20 -1.73 -16.70 -14.16
C THR A 20 -2.29 -15.55 -14.99
N ASP A 21 -2.19 -15.63 -16.33
CA ASP A 21 -2.69 -14.60 -17.25
C ASP A 21 -4.16 -14.23 -16.98
N TRP A 22 -5.01 -15.23 -16.76
CA TRP A 22 -6.42 -15.03 -16.46
C TRP A 22 -6.63 -14.29 -15.13
N ALA A 23 -5.89 -14.66 -14.07
CA ALA A 23 -6.04 -13.99 -12.79
C ALA A 23 -5.59 -12.53 -12.86
N GLN A 24 -4.45 -12.26 -13.51
CA GLN A 24 -3.95 -10.90 -13.69
C GLN A 24 -4.85 -10.03 -14.57
N ALA A 25 -5.56 -10.62 -15.54
CA ALA A 25 -6.48 -9.91 -16.42
C ALA A 25 -7.86 -9.65 -15.77
N ASP A 26 -8.42 -10.63 -15.05
CA ASP A 26 -9.83 -10.62 -14.66
C ASP A 26 -10.08 -10.56 -13.14
N THR A 27 -9.03 -10.62 -12.31
CA THR A 27 -9.15 -10.66 -10.85
C THR A 27 -8.38 -9.54 -10.18
N ALA A 28 -9.08 -8.48 -9.74
CA ALA A 28 -8.44 -7.30 -9.15
C ALA A 28 -7.46 -7.61 -8.00
N PRO A 29 -7.77 -8.52 -7.04
CA PRO A 29 -6.81 -8.91 -6.01
C PRO A 29 -5.49 -9.53 -6.50
N ALA A 30 -5.48 -10.19 -7.66
CA ALA A 30 -4.26 -10.77 -8.22
C ALA A 30 -3.27 -9.67 -8.63
N GLY A 31 -3.77 -8.53 -9.14
CA GLY A 31 -2.93 -7.41 -9.58
C GLY A 31 -2.08 -6.78 -8.46
N TYR A 32 -2.47 -6.95 -7.20
CA TYR A 32 -1.69 -6.49 -6.04
C TYR A 32 -1.27 -7.62 -5.10
N TRP A 33 -1.38 -8.88 -5.53
CA TRP A 33 -0.85 -10.00 -4.77
C TRP A 33 0.68 -10.02 -4.86
N LYS A 34 1.34 -9.79 -3.74
CA LYS A 34 2.81 -9.85 -3.62
C LYS A 34 3.18 -11.01 -2.68
N ASP A 35 3.64 -12.12 -3.23
CA ASP A 35 4.09 -13.25 -2.46
C ASP A 35 5.59 -13.12 -2.15
N PRO A 36 6.01 -12.94 -0.88
CA PRO A 36 7.42 -12.80 -0.54
C PRO A 36 8.23 -14.08 -0.78
N LEU A 37 7.60 -15.25 -0.93
CA LEU A 37 8.28 -16.51 -1.22
C LEU A 37 8.42 -16.77 -2.73
N ARG A 38 7.76 -15.96 -3.57
CA ARG A 38 7.70 -16.14 -5.04
C ARG A 38 7.93 -14.80 -5.75
N LEU A 39 8.91 -14.03 -5.27
CA LEU A 39 9.17 -12.68 -5.77
C LEU A 39 9.54 -12.67 -7.26
N ASP A 40 10.23 -13.69 -7.76
CA ASP A 40 10.57 -13.80 -9.18
C ASP A 40 9.31 -13.87 -10.06
N GLU A 41 8.32 -14.69 -9.68
CA GLU A 41 7.04 -14.77 -10.39
C GLU A 41 6.24 -13.47 -10.24
N TYR A 42 6.27 -12.84 -9.08
CA TYR A 42 5.66 -11.53 -8.88
C TYR A 42 6.25 -10.49 -9.85
N LEU A 43 7.58 -10.41 -9.97
CA LEU A 43 8.24 -9.46 -10.86
C LEU A 43 8.00 -9.77 -12.34
N GLU A 44 7.83 -11.04 -12.70
CA GLU A 44 7.58 -11.47 -14.07
C GLU A 44 6.12 -11.30 -14.50
N TYR A 45 5.16 -11.62 -13.63
CA TYR A 45 3.74 -11.76 -14.01
C TYR A 45 2.81 -10.70 -13.42
N SER A 46 3.20 -9.93 -12.40
CA SER A 46 2.34 -8.87 -11.87
C SER A 46 2.07 -7.80 -12.92
N CYS A 47 0.82 -7.69 -13.39
CA CYS A 47 0.42 -6.70 -14.38
C CYS A 47 0.12 -5.31 -13.80
N TYR A 48 0.04 -5.17 -12.46
CA TYR A 48 -0.31 -3.90 -11.83
C TYR A 48 0.71 -3.44 -10.78
N LEU A 49 0.83 -4.12 -9.64
CA LEU A 49 1.62 -3.60 -8.51
C LEU A 49 3.12 -3.49 -8.82
N ALA A 50 3.75 -4.51 -9.43
CA ALA A 50 5.18 -4.46 -9.76
C ALA A 50 5.52 -3.32 -10.76
N PRO A 51 4.77 -3.13 -11.88
CA PRO A 51 4.94 -1.95 -12.73
C PRO A 51 4.67 -0.63 -12.01
N LEU A 52 3.59 -0.54 -11.21
CA LEU A 52 3.21 0.68 -10.51
C LEU A 52 4.28 1.10 -9.49
N ASN A 53 4.87 0.15 -8.77
CA ASN A 53 5.95 0.42 -7.83
C ASN A 53 7.32 0.61 -8.50
N CYS A 54 7.40 0.58 -9.84
CA CYS A 54 8.65 0.68 -10.58
C CYS A 54 9.69 -0.39 -10.16
N GLU A 55 9.22 -1.58 -9.77
CA GLU A 55 10.06 -2.70 -9.31
C GLU A 55 10.71 -3.43 -10.50
N ILE A 56 10.14 -3.31 -11.70
CA ILE A 56 10.66 -3.88 -12.94
C ILE A 56 11.58 -2.86 -13.62
N GLU A 57 12.89 -3.08 -13.58
CA GLU A 57 13.91 -2.14 -14.07
C GLU A 57 13.65 -1.67 -15.52
N SER A 58 13.30 -2.59 -16.42
CA SER A 58 13.05 -2.30 -17.84
C SER A 58 11.74 -1.54 -18.10
N ALA A 59 10.84 -1.46 -17.11
CA ALA A 59 9.52 -0.85 -17.23
C ALA A 59 9.33 0.36 -16.28
N ARG A 60 10.40 0.86 -15.65
CA ARG A 60 10.32 2.00 -14.74
C ARG A 60 9.78 3.25 -15.44
N ASN A 61 8.88 3.93 -14.75
CA ASN A 61 8.20 5.12 -15.26
C ASN A 61 8.60 6.36 -14.45
N SER A 62 9.55 7.14 -14.97
CA SER A 62 10.03 8.36 -14.28
C SER A 62 8.94 9.40 -14.04
N THR A 63 7.94 9.46 -14.92
CA THR A 63 6.80 10.39 -14.80
C THR A 63 5.96 10.09 -13.55
N LEU A 64 5.93 8.84 -13.08
CA LEU A 64 5.20 8.48 -11.87
C LEU A 64 5.79 9.17 -10.63
N ALA A 65 7.11 9.13 -10.48
CA ALA A 65 7.79 9.83 -9.37
C ALA A 65 7.54 11.34 -9.44
N GLU A 66 7.59 11.94 -10.62
CA GLU A 66 7.24 13.36 -10.81
C GLU A 66 5.80 13.67 -10.35
N HIS A 67 4.84 12.81 -10.68
CA HIS A 67 3.45 13.00 -10.26
C HIS A 67 3.24 12.82 -8.76
N VAL A 68 3.84 11.79 -8.16
CA VAL A 68 3.71 11.53 -6.71
C VAL A 68 4.38 12.65 -5.92
N THR A 69 5.55 13.14 -6.34
CA THR A 69 6.23 14.25 -5.67
C THR A 69 5.51 15.59 -5.80
N ASN A 70 4.58 15.74 -6.74
CA ASN A 70 3.68 16.89 -6.83
C ASN A 70 2.57 16.88 -5.78
N LEU A 71 2.37 15.77 -5.05
CA LEU A 71 1.42 15.74 -3.93
C LEU A 71 1.84 16.74 -2.86
N GLU A 72 0.89 17.55 -2.42
CA GLU A 72 1.10 18.46 -1.30
C GLU A 72 1.23 17.71 0.03
N LEU A 73 0.51 16.59 0.14
CA LEU A 73 0.48 15.73 1.30
C LEU A 73 0.07 14.32 0.87
N LEU A 74 0.80 13.32 1.37
CA LEU A 74 0.43 11.91 1.35
C LEU A 74 0.24 11.46 2.80
N ALA A 75 -1.01 11.31 3.25
CA ALA A 75 -1.33 10.82 4.58
C ALA A 75 -1.75 9.35 4.51
N LEU A 76 -1.03 8.49 5.24
CA LEU A 76 -1.22 7.05 5.27
C LEU A 76 -1.78 6.64 6.64
N PHE A 77 -2.79 5.80 6.62
CA PHE A 77 -3.45 5.30 7.81
C PHE A 77 -3.51 3.77 7.77
N GLY A 78 -3.15 3.14 8.88
CA GLY A 78 -3.13 1.69 9.03
C GLY A 78 -3.16 1.32 10.51
N ASP A 79 -3.39 0.05 10.86
CA ASP A 79 -3.29 -0.39 12.24
C ASP A 79 -3.08 -1.90 12.33
N GLN A 80 -2.43 -2.36 13.38
CA GLN A 80 -2.33 -3.78 13.69
C GLN A 80 -3.71 -4.43 13.93
N SER A 81 -4.72 -3.65 14.35
CA SER A 81 -6.08 -4.14 14.53
C SER A 81 -6.86 -4.33 13.23
N ASP A 82 -6.33 -3.87 12.08
CA ASP A 82 -7.01 -3.92 10.78
C ASP A 82 -7.56 -5.33 10.47
N GLY A 83 -6.70 -6.35 10.59
CA GLY A 83 -7.09 -7.76 10.50
C GLY A 83 -7.42 -8.26 9.09
N VAL A 84 -7.32 -7.42 8.05
CA VAL A 84 -7.54 -7.78 6.64
C VAL A 84 -6.27 -7.56 5.82
N ILE A 85 -5.64 -6.39 5.93
CA ILE A 85 -4.39 -6.05 5.27
C ILE A 85 -3.25 -6.81 5.94
N MET A 86 -2.51 -7.61 5.16
CA MET A 86 -1.45 -8.48 5.65
C MET A 86 -0.18 -8.34 4.78
N PRO A 87 0.95 -7.87 5.33
CA PRO A 87 1.11 -7.34 6.69
C PRO A 87 0.40 -5.99 6.81
N PHE A 88 -0.07 -5.60 8.01
CA PHE A 88 -0.78 -4.32 8.18
C PHE A 88 0.09 -3.12 7.78
N GLN A 89 1.41 -3.26 7.91
CA GLN A 89 2.41 -2.27 7.49
C GLN A 89 2.37 -1.97 5.99
N SER A 90 1.71 -2.79 5.17
CA SER A 90 1.46 -2.49 3.75
C SER A 90 0.70 -1.15 3.58
N ALA A 91 -0.13 -0.77 4.56
CA ALA A 91 -0.76 0.56 4.59
C ALA A 91 0.24 1.72 4.71
N PHE A 92 1.46 1.44 5.14
CA PHE A 92 2.58 2.38 5.29
C PHE A 92 3.73 2.07 4.31
N PHE A 93 3.45 1.36 3.21
CA PHE A 93 4.45 0.85 2.24
C PHE A 93 5.52 -0.09 2.84
N GLY A 94 5.34 -0.57 4.08
CA GLY A 94 6.16 -1.63 4.64
C GLY A 94 5.73 -3.00 4.11
N PHE A 95 6.68 -3.91 3.91
CA PHE A 95 6.37 -5.24 3.37
C PHE A 95 7.35 -6.30 3.88
N TYR A 96 7.04 -7.58 3.65
CA TYR A 96 7.94 -8.67 4.02
C TYR A 96 9.27 -8.60 3.26
N GLU A 97 10.37 -8.90 3.96
CA GLU A 97 11.68 -9.16 3.36
C GLU A 97 11.60 -10.41 2.48
N ASN A 98 12.26 -10.37 1.31
CA ASN A 98 12.23 -11.44 0.32
C ASN A 98 12.60 -12.79 0.93
N GLY A 99 11.74 -13.80 0.72
CA GLY A 99 11.92 -15.16 1.22
C GLY A 99 11.63 -15.35 2.71
N THR A 100 11.11 -14.34 3.41
CA THR A 100 10.91 -14.39 4.88
C THR A 100 9.51 -13.91 5.31
N ASN A 101 9.22 -14.03 6.60
CA ASN A 101 8.06 -13.43 7.27
C ASN A 101 8.43 -12.18 8.10
N VAL A 102 9.65 -11.66 7.95
CA VAL A 102 10.12 -10.46 8.65
C VAL A 102 9.62 -9.25 7.87
N VAL A 103 8.95 -8.30 8.54
CA VAL A 103 8.47 -7.07 7.90
C VAL A 103 9.58 -6.02 7.90
N LEU A 104 9.89 -5.48 6.72
CA LEU A 104 10.72 -4.30 6.53
C LEU A 104 9.84 -3.05 6.50
N PRO A 105 10.23 -1.99 7.24
CA PRO A 105 9.59 -0.70 7.10
C PRO A 105 9.97 -0.04 5.76
N LEU A 106 9.18 0.96 5.33
CA LEU A 106 9.36 1.67 4.06
C LEU A 106 10.81 2.14 3.87
N GLU A 107 11.43 2.73 4.89
CA GLU A 107 12.75 3.38 4.83
C GLU A 107 13.90 2.40 4.57
N ARG A 108 13.63 1.09 4.71
CA ARG A 108 14.59 0.02 4.42
C ARG A 108 14.32 -0.68 3.08
N SER A 109 13.30 -0.27 2.34
CA SER A 109 12.94 -0.87 1.06
C SER A 109 13.71 -0.24 -0.10
N GLU A 110 13.94 -1.03 -1.17
CA GLU A 110 14.52 -0.51 -2.42
C GLU A 110 13.67 0.62 -3.04
N LEU A 111 12.34 0.55 -2.88
CA LEU A 111 11.39 1.58 -3.32
C LEU A 111 11.74 2.96 -2.74
N TYR A 112 12.08 3.00 -1.45
CA TYR A 112 12.45 4.23 -0.75
C TYR A 112 13.91 4.61 -0.99
N LEU A 113 14.84 3.66 -0.85
CA LEU A 113 16.29 3.93 -0.94
C LEU A 113 16.70 4.49 -2.31
N ASN A 114 16.01 4.06 -3.38
CA ASN A 114 16.23 4.55 -4.73
C ASN A 114 15.19 5.58 -5.19
N ASP A 115 14.26 5.94 -4.29
CA ASP A 115 13.15 6.87 -4.51
C ASP A 115 12.35 6.61 -5.81
N TYR A 116 12.07 5.33 -6.12
CA TYR A 116 11.53 4.95 -7.44
C TYR A 116 10.21 5.63 -7.79
N ILE A 117 9.40 5.97 -6.78
CA ILE A 117 8.12 6.66 -6.97
C ILE A 117 8.02 7.97 -6.18
N GLY A 118 9.12 8.49 -5.61
CA GLY A 118 9.10 9.80 -4.94
C GLY A 118 8.69 9.82 -3.46
N LEU A 119 8.60 8.66 -2.79
CA LEU A 119 8.23 8.60 -1.38
C LEU A 119 9.30 9.19 -0.45
N ALA A 120 10.59 9.01 -0.77
CA ALA A 120 11.66 9.56 0.05
C ALA A 120 11.68 11.09 -0.04
N GLU A 121 11.37 11.66 -1.21
CA GLU A 121 11.20 13.11 -1.35
C GLU A 121 10.02 13.63 -0.51
N LEU A 122 8.86 12.96 -0.54
CA LEU A 122 7.72 13.35 0.29
C LEU A 122 8.06 13.28 1.78
N ASP A 123 8.73 12.23 2.22
CA ASP A 123 9.16 12.07 3.61
C ASP A 123 10.15 13.16 4.05
N ARG A 124 11.23 13.34 3.29
CA ARG A 124 12.27 14.36 3.56
C ARG A 124 11.72 15.79 3.61
N THR A 125 10.64 16.06 2.87
CA THR A 125 9.97 17.37 2.84
C THR A 125 8.82 17.50 3.84
N GLY A 126 8.58 16.49 4.68
CA GLY A 126 7.52 16.49 5.70
C GLY A 126 6.10 16.39 5.12
N ARG A 127 5.99 15.90 3.88
CA ARG A 127 4.72 15.73 3.14
C ARG A 127 4.24 14.27 3.13
N LEU A 128 4.99 13.33 3.68
CA LEU A 128 4.52 11.98 3.98
C LEU A 128 4.16 11.91 5.47
N LEU A 129 2.90 11.62 5.78
CA LEU A 129 2.44 11.40 7.16
C LEU A 129 1.98 9.96 7.32
N GLN A 130 2.30 9.37 8.47
CA GLN A 130 1.82 8.05 8.86
C GLN A 130 1.16 8.15 10.23
N ALA A 131 -0.03 7.54 10.37
CA ALA A 131 -0.72 7.48 11.65
C ALA A 131 -1.46 6.16 11.84
N THR A 132 -1.47 5.67 13.08
CA THR A 132 -2.24 4.49 13.47
C THR A 132 -3.69 4.85 13.73
N SER A 133 -4.64 4.05 13.21
CA SER A 133 -6.08 4.33 13.38
C SER A 133 -6.66 3.82 14.69
N GLY A 134 -6.10 2.73 15.25
CA GLY A 134 -6.71 1.98 16.35
C GLY A 134 -7.98 1.22 15.97
N LEU A 135 -8.27 1.09 14.66
CA LEU A 135 -9.53 0.54 14.16
C LEU A 135 -9.32 -0.79 13.40
N PRO A 136 -10.30 -1.72 13.47
CA PRO A 136 -10.36 -2.83 12.52
C PRO A 136 -10.74 -2.35 11.12
N HIS A 137 -10.42 -3.14 10.09
CA HIS A 137 -10.59 -2.75 8.69
C HIS A 137 -12.02 -2.28 8.35
N THR A 138 -13.02 -2.95 8.93
CA THR A 138 -14.42 -2.65 8.67
C THR A 138 -14.90 -1.36 9.33
N HIS A 139 -14.11 -0.73 10.21
CA HIS A 139 -14.51 0.47 10.95
C HIS A 139 -13.90 1.75 10.39
N TYR A 140 -12.97 1.70 9.44
CA TYR A 140 -12.43 2.93 8.82
C TYR A 140 -13.52 3.87 8.27
N CYS A 141 -14.60 3.28 7.73
CA CYS A 141 -15.69 4.02 7.08
C CYS A 141 -17.05 3.87 7.79
N HIS A 142 -17.10 3.17 8.92
CA HIS A 142 -18.34 2.77 9.59
C HIS A 142 -18.23 2.92 11.11
N GLY A 143 -19.37 3.05 11.79
CA GLY A 143 -19.40 3.17 13.25
C GLY A 143 -19.05 4.57 13.78
N ASP A 144 -19.31 4.76 15.07
CA ASP A 144 -19.01 6.03 15.77
C ASP A 144 -17.51 6.26 15.94
N ASP A 145 -16.74 5.19 16.09
CA ASP A 145 -15.28 5.17 16.16
C ASP A 145 -14.63 5.53 14.82
N GLY A 146 -15.12 4.97 13.71
CA GLY A 146 -14.72 5.37 12.36
C GLY A 146 -15.01 6.84 12.05
N LYS A 147 -16.21 7.30 12.42
CA LYS A 147 -16.58 8.71 12.32
C LYS A 147 -15.67 9.59 13.18
N ALA A 148 -15.39 9.20 14.42
CA ALA A 148 -14.50 9.94 15.30
C ALA A 148 -13.07 10.01 14.73
N PHE A 149 -12.55 8.90 14.22
CA PHE A 149 -11.25 8.86 13.54
C PHE A 149 -11.22 9.79 12.32
N PHE A 150 -12.24 9.74 11.46
CA PHE A 150 -12.33 10.64 10.31
C PHE A 150 -12.33 12.12 10.72
N MET A 151 -13.17 12.49 11.70
CA MET A 151 -13.27 13.87 12.18
C MET A 151 -11.99 14.37 12.84
N ASN A 152 -11.26 13.51 13.55
CA ASN A 152 -10.08 13.91 14.32
C ASN A 152 -8.77 13.80 13.54
N SER A 153 -8.68 12.87 12.58
CA SER A 153 -7.42 12.55 11.88
C SER A 153 -7.43 12.96 10.41
N VAL A 154 -8.60 12.97 9.74
CA VAL A 154 -8.70 13.26 8.31
C VAL A 154 -9.18 14.70 8.06
N VAL A 155 -10.24 15.14 8.73
CA VAL A 155 -10.79 16.49 8.53
C VAL A 155 -9.75 17.61 8.72
N PRO A 156 -8.87 17.60 9.74
CA PRO A 156 -7.85 18.64 9.88
C PRO A 156 -6.91 18.74 8.67
N LEU A 157 -6.60 17.61 8.02
CA LEU A 157 -5.74 17.58 6.82
C LEU A 157 -6.44 18.14 5.57
N LEU A 158 -7.78 18.14 5.56
CA LEU A 158 -8.58 18.74 4.49
C LEU A 158 -8.83 20.24 4.73
N GLU A 159 -8.84 20.67 5.99
CA GLU A 159 -9.12 22.06 6.38
C GLU A 159 -7.89 22.97 6.31
N THR A 160 -6.67 22.42 6.37
CA THR A 160 -5.41 23.17 6.27
C THR A 160 -5.24 24.01 4.99
N LYS A 161 -6.18 23.95 4.04
CA LYS A 161 -6.13 24.73 2.79
C LYS A 161 -7.43 25.42 2.36
N LYS A 162 -8.49 25.44 3.15
CA LYS A 162 -9.58 26.39 2.85
C LYS A 162 -9.09 27.78 3.25
N TYR A 163 -8.90 28.67 2.25
CA TYR A 163 -8.76 30.14 2.32
C TYR A 163 -7.48 30.82 1.79
N ASP A 164 -6.70 30.18 0.92
CA ASP A 164 -5.76 30.95 0.08
C ASP A 164 -6.12 30.82 -1.41
N SER A 165 -6.86 31.82 -1.90
CA SER A 165 -7.10 32.21 -3.30
C SER A 165 -7.89 31.28 -4.24
N TRP A 166 -9.12 31.71 -4.57
CA TRP A 166 -9.71 31.63 -5.91
C TRP A 166 -10.12 33.03 -6.36
#